data_AF-A0A839EXF5-F1
#
_entry.id   AF-A0A839EXF5-F1
#
_cell.length_a   1.000
_cell.length_b   1.000
_cell.length_c   1.000
_cell.angle_alpha   90.00
_cell.angle_beta   90.00
_cell.angle_gamma   90.00
#
_symmetry.space_group_name_H-M   'P 1'
#
loop_
_entity.id
_entity.type
_entity.pdbx_description
1 polymer ?
#
loop_
_entity_poly.entity_id
_entity_poly.type
_entity_poly.pdbx_seq_one_letter_code
_entity_poly.pdbx_strand_id
1 'polypeptide(L)'
;MKSLLMQFAITFVAIVAALVAYDAWHSWREQVQRPALVEQAKREANAIVSESTAQALEQGRRQAAEIAQQSRKAIEENNARSEAFAAQQQARAILAGDIGATAGVRVALVECYQTEGRWPDDPARCGIDPSAYKGHLLDRVRVEAGGRYVAVLHAGYGLPAGEIRFTPTATGAVVQWNCSTPSYPEIERVLPTCRYEPRAAATVATPTGTGS
;
A
#
# COMPACT_ATOMS: atom_id res chain seq x y z
N MET A 1 -92.60 63.24 1.71
CA MET A 1 -91.54 62.89 2.69
C MET A 1 -91.69 61.48 3.29
N LYS A 2 -92.89 61.00 3.67
CA LYS A 2 -93.07 59.64 4.26
C LYS A 2 -92.66 58.45 3.34
N SER A 3 -92.90 58.55 2.03
CA SER A 3 -92.59 57.45 1.09
C SER A 3 -91.08 57.19 0.92
N LEU A 4 -90.27 58.27 0.81
CA LEU A 4 -88.81 58.17 0.68
C LEU A 4 -88.15 57.60 1.94
N LEU A 5 -88.60 58.02 3.13
CA LEU A 5 -88.11 57.49 4.42
C LEU A 5 -88.39 55.98 4.56
N MET A 6 -89.53 55.50 4.05
CA MET A 6 -89.89 54.09 4.10
C MET A 6 -89.04 53.23 3.15
N GLN A 7 -88.69 53.75 1.96
CA GLN A 7 -87.78 53.06 1.03
C GLN A 7 -86.36 52.92 1.60
N PHE A 8 -85.80 53.96 2.22
CA PHE A 8 -84.46 53.86 2.82
C PHE A 8 -84.40 52.86 3.97
N ALA A 9 -85.44 52.80 4.81
CA ALA A 9 -85.52 51.83 5.90
C ALA A 9 -85.54 50.38 5.39
N ILE A 10 -86.30 50.11 4.33
CA ILE A 10 -86.37 48.76 3.72
C ILE A 10 -85.01 48.37 3.11
N THR A 11 -84.35 49.28 2.38
CA THR A 11 -83.03 48.99 1.80
C THR A 11 -81.97 48.73 2.88
N PHE A 12 -82.01 49.47 3.99
CA PHE A 12 -81.06 49.29 5.08
C PHE A 12 -81.24 47.93 5.76
N VAL A 13 -82.49 47.53 6.04
CA VAL A 13 -82.80 46.20 6.60
C VAL A 13 -82.38 45.08 5.65
N ALA A 14 -82.60 45.24 4.33
CA ALA A 14 -82.16 44.26 3.35
C ALA A 14 -80.63 44.11 3.29
N ILE A 15 -79.89 45.22 3.37
CA ILE A 15 -78.41 45.19 3.40
C ILE A 15 -77.91 44.52 4.69
N VAL A 16 -78.47 44.88 5.84
CA VAL A 16 -78.08 44.26 7.12
C VAL A 16 -78.39 42.76 7.12
N ALA A 17 -79.56 42.34 6.62
CA ALA A 17 -79.90 40.93 6.51
C ALA A 17 -78.95 40.19 5.56
N ALA A 18 -78.54 40.81 4.44
CA ALA A 18 -77.57 40.23 3.52
C ALA A 18 -76.18 40.08 4.15
N LEU A 19 -75.74 41.07 4.94
CA LEU A 19 -74.46 40.99 5.66
C LEU A 19 -74.46 39.91 6.74
N VAL A 20 -75.54 39.78 7.51
CA VAL A 20 -75.68 38.71 8.52
C VAL A 20 -75.75 37.34 7.86
N ALA A 21 -76.50 37.21 6.76
CA ALA A 21 -76.55 35.96 6.00
C ALA A 21 -75.18 35.59 5.39
N TYR A 22 -74.42 36.58 4.93
CA TYR A 22 -73.08 36.39 4.41
C TYR A 22 -72.10 35.95 5.50
N ASP A 23 -72.14 36.58 6.67
CA ASP A 23 -71.27 36.24 7.81
C ASP A 23 -71.61 34.86 8.40
N ALA A 24 -72.90 34.55 8.51
CA ALA A 24 -73.38 33.21 8.89
C ALA A 24 -72.96 32.13 7.88
N TRP A 25 -73.05 32.44 6.57
CA TRP A 25 -72.61 31.52 5.52
C TRP A 25 -71.09 31.32 5.53
N HIS A 26 -70.31 32.39 5.74
CA HIS A 26 -68.86 32.34 5.76
C HIS A 26 -68.33 31.59 7.00
N SER A 27 -68.86 31.92 8.19
CA SER A 27 -68.52 31.23 9.44
C SER A 27 -68.91 29.75 9.43
N TRP A 28 -70.08 29.42 8.85
CA TRP A 28 -70.50 28.04 8.64
C TRP A 28 -69.58 27.30 7.65
N ARG A 29 -69.23 27.91 6.51
CA ARG A 29 -68.28 27.33 5.54
C ARG A 29 -66.92 27.07 6.19
N GLU A 30 -66.43 28.01 6.98
CA GLU A 30 -65.16 27.85 7.70
C GLU A 30 -65.21 26.70 8.72
N GLN A 31 -66.29 26.59 9.51
CA GLN A 31 -66.43 25.50 10.49
C GLN A 31 -66.51 24.12 9.83
N VAL A 32 -67.19 24.01 8.67
CA VAL A 32 -67.38 22.72 8.00
C VAL A 32 -66.15 22.31 7.17
N GLN A 33 -65.45 23.25 6.53
CA GLN A 33 -64.34 22.92 5.63
C GLN A 33 -62.95 22.88 6.29
N ARG A 34 -62.68 23.67 7.34
CA ARG A 34 -61.40 23.66 8.06
C ARG A 34 -60.97 22.27 8.56
N PRO A 35 -61.82 21.43 9.18
CA PRO A 35 -61.37 20.13 9.68
C PRO A 35 -60.93 19.20 8.55
N ALA A 36 -61.61 19.22 7.41
CA ALA A 36 -61.23 18.43 6.23
C ALA A 36 -59.88 18.88 5.64
N LEU A 37 -59.65 20.19 5.54
CA LEU A 37 -58.38 20.74 5.06
C LEU A 37 -57.22 20.46 6.01
N VAL A 38 -57.45 20.54 7.33
CA VAL A 38 -56.45 20.20 8.34
C VAL A 38 -56.10 18.71 8.31
N GLU A 39 -57.09 17.84 8.20
CA GLU A 39 -56.84 16.39 8.08
C GLU A 39 -56.14 16.03 6.76
N GLN A 40 -56.49 16.69 5.67
CA GLN A 40 -55.77 16.54 4.40
C GLN A 40 -54.30 17.00 4.55
N ALA A 41 -54.06 18.18 5.10
CA ALA A 41 -52.71 18.71 5.32
C ALA A 41 -51.88 17.81 6.25
N LYS A 42 -52.48 17.22 7.29
CA LYS A 42 -51.82 16.24 8.15
C LYS A 42 -51.45 14.96 7.40
N ARG A 43 -52.33 14.45 6.53
CA ARG A 43 -52.04 13.25 5.72
C ARG A 43 -50.90 13.50 4.75
N GLU A 44 -50.90 14.65 4.08
CA GLU A 44 -49.82 15.07 3.17
C GLU A 44 -48.50 15.22 3.93
N ALA A 45 -48.50 15.91 5.08
CA ALA A 45 -47.33 16.06 5.92
C ALA A 45 -46.80 14.71 6.43
N ASN A 46 -47.67 13.81 6.90
CA ASN A 46 -47.28 12.49 7.36
C ASN A 46 -46.71 11.63 6.23
N ALA A 47 -47.25 11.73 5.01
CA ALA A 47 -46.73 11.03 3.85
C ALA A 47 -45.30 11.50 3.52
N ILE A 48 -45.07 12.81 3.46
CA ILE A 48 -43.75 13.40 3.19
C ILE A 48 -42.72 13.01 4.27
N VAL A 49 -43.12 13.06 5.55
CA VAL A 49 -42.25 12.65 6.67
C VAL A 49 -41.93 11.14 6.60
N SER A 50 -42.90 10.29 6.30
CA SER A 50 -42.66 8.85 6.15
C SER A 50 -41.75 8.52 4.96
N GLU A 51 -41.87 9.25 3.86
CA GLU A 51 -41.03 9.08 2.69
C GLU A 51 -39.59 9.55 2.95
N SER A 52 -39.42 10.75 3.49
CA SER A 52 -38.10 11.31 3.82
C SER A 52 -37.35 10.46 4.86
N THR A 53 -38.05 9.91 5.85
CA THR A 53 -37.43 8.98 6.82
C THR A 53 -37.04 7.66 6.18
N ALA A 54 -37.86 7.10 5.28
CA ALA A 54 -37.51 5.90 4.53
C ALA A 54 -36.30 6.13 3.61
N GLN A 55 -36.25 7.28 2.92
CA GLN A 55 -35.11 7.69 2.10
C GLN A 55 -33.85 7.87 2.94
N ALA A 56 -33.93 8.53 4.09
CA ALA A 56 -32.79 8.72 4.99
C ALA A 56 -32.22 7.39 5.52
N LEU A 57 -33.09 6.43 5.85
CA LEU A 57 -32.68 5.10 6.29
C LEU A 57 -31.98 4.32 5.17
N GLU A 58 -32.51 4.37 3.95
CA GLU A 58 -31.92 3.71 2.79
C GLU A 58 -30.56 4.33 2.42
N GLN A 59 -30.46 5.67 2.44
CA GLN A 59 -29.20 6.36 2.25
C GLN A 59 -28.17 5.98 3.31
N GLY A 60 -28.56 5.95 4.60
CA GLY A 60 -27.70 5.52 5.68
C GLY A 60 -27.22 4.07 5.53
N ARG A 61 -28.09 3.16 5.06
CA ARG A 61 -27.72 1.76 4.77
C ARG A 61 -26.71 1.65 3.64
N ARG A 62 -26.89 2.40 2.56
CA ARG A 62 -25.94 2.42 1.43
C ARG A 62 -24.58 2.98 1.85
N GLN A 63 -24.57 4.10 2.56
CA GLN A 63 -23.34 4.69 3.10
C GLN A 63 -22.62 3.73 4.04
N ALA A 64 -23.34 3.07 4.95
CA ALA A 64 -22.74 2.08 5.84
C ALA A 64 -22.17 0.87 5.07
N ALA A 65 -22.86 0.41 4.02
CA ALA A 65 -22.39 -0.69 3.16
C ALA A 65 -21.12 -0.29 2.37
N GLU A 66 -21.07 0.93 1.84
CA GLU A 66 -19.92 1.49 1.12
C GLU A 66 -18.71 1.64 2.04
N ILE A 67 -18.89 2.23 3.22
CA ILE A 67 -17.82 2.36 4.22
C ILE A 67 -17.30 0.98 4.64
N ALA A 68 -18.19 0.02 4.87
CA ALA A 68 -17.79 -1.34 5.22
C ALA A 68 -17.04 -2.04 4.07
N GLN A 69 -17.37 -1.76 2.81
CA GLN A 69 -16.61 -2.28 1.67
C GLN A 69 -15.25 -1.60 1.52
N GLN A 70 -15.19 -0.28 1.65
CA GLN A 70 -13.95 0.48 1.57
C GLN A 70 -12.99 0.12 2.70
N SER A 71 -13.49 -0.04 3.93
CA SER A 71 -12.66 -0.42 5.07
C SER A 71 -12.08 -1.82 4.91
N ARG A 72 -12.87 -2.80 4.43
CA ARG A 72 -12.38 -4.14 4.14
C ARG A 72 -11.24 -4.12 3.11
N LYS A 73 -11.43 -3.42 1.99
CA LYS A 73 -10.38 -3.27 0.97
C LYS A 73 -9.13 -2.60 1.52
N ALA A 74 -9.28 -1.52 2.27
CA ALA A 74 -8.15 -0.81 2.87
C ALA A 74 -7.38 -1.68 3.87
N ILE A 75 -8.06 -2.50 4.67
CA ILE A 75 -7.44 -3.45 5.60
C ILE A 75 -6.69 -4.54 4.84
N GLU A 76 -7.30 -5.13 3.80
CA GLU A 76 -6.68 -6.15 2.96
C GLU A 76 -5.42 -5.63 2.26
N GLU A 77 -5.50 -4.45 1.64
CA GLU A 77 -4.35 -3.81 0.98
C GLU A 77 -3.24 -3.47 1.98
N ASN A 78 -3.58 -2.98 3.17
CA ASN A 78 -2.62 -2.68 4.21
C ASN A 78 -1.93 -3.95 4.72
N ASN A 79 -2.70 -5.01 5.00
CA ASN A 79 -2.17 -6.30 5.44
C ASN A 79 -1.21 -6.88 4.39
N ALA A 80 -1.61 -6.91 3.12
CA ALA A 80 -0.76 -7.39 2.03
C ALA A 80 0.54 -6.57 1.92
N ARG A 81 0.47 -5.25 2.07
CA ARG A 81 1.66 -4.38 2.07
C ARG A 81 2.56 -4.65 3.28
N SER A 82 1.98 -4.82 4.46
CA SER A 82 2.72 -5.15 5.69
C SER A 82 3.41 -6.51 5.59
N GLU A 83 2.74 -7.52 5.06
CA GLU A 83 3.30 -8.86 4.84
C GLU A 83 4.44 -8.81 3.82
N ALA A 84 4.26 -8.11 2.70
CA ALA A 84 5.31 -7.95 1.69
C ALA A 84 6.55 -7.23 2.26
N PHE A 85 6.34 -6.19 3.08
CA PHE A 85 7.43 -5.50 3.76
C PHE A 85 8.15 -6.43 4.75
N ALA A 86 7.41 -7.18 5.57
CA ALA A 86 8.00 -8.11 6.53
C ALA A 86 8.83 -9.19 5.82
N ALA A 87 8.30 -9.78 4.76
CA ALA A 87 9.00 -10.78 3.94
C ALA A 87 10.29 -10.18 3.34
N GLN A 88 10.25 -8.95 2.84
CA GLN A 88 11.42 -8.27 2.30
C GLN A 88 12.49 -8.04 3.38
N GLN A 89 12.12 -7.58 4.58
CA GLN A 89 13.09 -7.38 5.66
C GLN A 89 13.69 -8.70 6.14
N GLN A 90 12.88 -9.76 6.21
CA GLN A 90 13.37 -11.09 6.55
C GLN A 90 14.38 -11.59 5.51
N ALA A 91 14.08 -11.48 4.22
CA ALA A 91 14.99 -11.87 3.15
C ALA A 91 16.34 -11.14 3.22
N ARG A 92 16.31 -9.83 3.54
CA ARG A 92 17.54 -9.03 3.74
C ARG A 92 18.33 -9.49 4.96
N ALA A 93 17.66 -9.75 6.08
CA ALA A 93 18.31 -10.25 7.29
C ALA A 93 18.97 -11.63 7.06
N ILE A 94 18.28 -12.52 6.34
CA ILE A 94 18.83 -13.83 5.96
C ILE A 94 20.08 -13.66 5.09
N LEU A 95 20.00 -12.86 4.03
CA LEU A 95 21.15 -12.60 3.16
C LEU A 95 22.33 -12.01 3.94
N ALA A 96 22.08 -11.05 4.83
CA ALA A 96 23.12 -10.45 5.66
C ALA A 96 23.74 -11.47 6.62
N GLY A 97 22.92 -12.33 7.24
CA GLY A 97 23.38 -13.39 8.14
C GLY A 97 24.27 -14.41 7.44
N ASP A 98 23.83 -14.91 6.29
CA ASP A 98 24.58 -15.89 5.48
C ASP A 98 25.92 -15.34 5.01
N ILE A 99 25.96 -14.08 4.57
CA ILE A 99 27.22 -13.43 4.18
C ILE A 99 28.09 -13.10 5.39
N GLY A 100 27.48 -12.78 6.54
CA GLY A 100 28.19 -12.67 7.82
C GLY A 100 28.92 -13.96 8.18
N ALA A 101 28.30 -15.12 7.94
CA ALA A 101 28.90 -16.43 8.21
C ALA A 101 30.15 -16.72 7.36
N THR A 102 30.32 -16.08 6.20
CA THR A 102 31.55 -16.21 5.39
C THR A 102 32.72 -15.38 5.92
N ALA A 103 32.55 -14.61 7.00
CA ALA A 103 33.62 -13.79 7.56
C ALA A 103 34.86 -14.60 7.97
N GLY A 104 34.68 -15.84 8.44
CA GLY A 104 35.79 -16.74 8.78
C GLY A 104 36.71 -17.05 7.59
N VAL A 105 36.17 -17.08 6.36
CA VAL A 105 36.96 -17.28 5.13
C VAL A 105 37.97 -16.16 4.95
N ARG A 106 37.57 -14.90 5.21
CA ARG A 106 38.49 -13.74 5.13
C ARG A 106 39.63 -13.86 6.12
N VAL A 107 39.32 -14.25 7.36
CA VAL A 107 40.32 -14.41 8.41
C VAL A 107 41.33 -15.49 8.02
N ALA A 108 40.85 -16.68 7.66
CA ALA A 108 41.71 -17.79 7.28
C ALA A 108 42.58 -17.47 6.05
N LEU A 109 42.03 -16.78 5.04
CA LEU A 109 42.80 -16.34 3.87
C LEU A 109 43.89 -15.33 4.25
N VAL A 110 43.58 -14.36 5.13
CA VAL A 110 44.56 -13.36 5.59
C VAL A 110 45.67 -14.02 6.40
N GLU A 111 45.35 -14.91 7.33
CA GLU A 111 46.32 -15.65 8.14
C GLU A 111 47.25 -16.49 7.26
N CYS A 112 46.69 -17.17 6.27
CA CYS A 112 47.46 -17.95 5.30
C CYS A 112 48.39 -17.06 4.48
N TYR A 113 47.89 -15.91 3.98
CA TYR A 113 48.71 -14.94 3.26
C TYR A 113 49.85 -14.38 4.11
N GLN A 114 49.58 -14.04 5.37
CA GLN A 114 50.59 -13.51 6.30
C GLN A 114 51.64 -14.55 6.68
N THR A 115 51.26 -15.83 6.68
CA THR A 115 52.17 -16.94 7.02
C THR A 115 53.00 -17.39 5.81
N GLU A 116 52.39 -17.50 4.63
CA GLU A 116 53.06 -18.01 3.42
C GLU A 116 53.67 -16.90 2.54
N GLY A 117 53.29 -15.63 2.75
CA GLY A 117 53.69 -14.51 1.90
C GLY A 117 52.99 -14.49 0.53
N ARG A 118 52.03 -15.38 0.30
CA ARG A 118 51.26 -15.50 -0.95
C ARG A 118 49.85 -16.01 -0.66
N TRP A 119 48.90 -15.66 -1.53
CA TRP A 119 47.54 -16.20 -1.43
C TRP A 119 47.54 -17.69 -1.76
N PRO A 120 46.67 -18.50 -1.10
CA PRO A 120 46.62 -19.92 -1.38
C PRO A 120 46.00 -20.22 -2.73
N ASP A 121 46.61 -21.17 -3.44
CA ASP A 121 46.03 -21.79 -4.64
C ASP A 121 45.04 -22.91 -4.27
N ASP A 122 45.18 -23.46 -3.05
CA ASP A 122 44.32 -24.50 -2.49
C ASP A 122 43.82 -24.07 -1.10
N PRO A 123 42.50 -23.84 -0.93
CA PRO A 123 41.93 -23.42 0.34
C PRO A 123 42.14 -24.43 1.49
N ALA A 124 42.25 -25.73 1.18
CA ALA A 124 42.41 -26.76 2.20
C ALA A 124 43.72 -26.62 2.98
N ARG A 125 44.77 -26.08 2.35
CA ARG A 125 46.07 -25.82 3.01
C ARG A 125 45.98 -24.76 4.10
N CYS A 126 44.99 -23.88 4.02
CA CYS A 126 44.71 -22.84 5.01
C CYS A 126 43.60 -23.23 6.00
N GLY A 127 43.23 -24.53 6.06
CA GLY A 127 42.16 -25.01 6.93
C GLY A 127 40.76 -24.54 6.52
N ILE A 128 40.59 -24.04 5.28
CA ILE A 128 39.30 -23.63 4.77
C ILE A 128 38.66 -24.84 4.10
N ASP A 129 37.56 -25.34 4.68
CA ASP A 129 36.65 -26.24 4.00
C ASP A 129 35.52 -25.41 3.35
N PRO A 130 35.55 -25.17 2.03
CA PRO A 130 34.55 -24.33 1.38
C PRO A 130 33.13 -24.92 1.42
N SER A 131 33.01 -26.22 1.66
CA SER A 131 31.73 -26.94 1.75
C SER A 131 31.07 -26.84 3.12
N ALA A 132 31.84 -26.48 4.16
CA ALA A 132 31.34 -26.24 5.51
C ALA A 132 30.53 -24.94 5.61
N TYR A 133 30.71 -24.00 4.68
CA TYR A 133 29.98 -22.73 4.64
C TYR A 133 28.66 -22.90 3.90
N LYS A 134 27.61 -23.17 4.66
CA LYS A 134 26.23 -23.28 4.18
C LYS A 134 25.27 -22.49 5.05
N GLY A 135 24.22 -21.97 4.44
CA GLY A 135 23.22 -21.14 5.10
C GLY A 135 21.83 -21.35 4.50
N HIS A 136 20.95 -20.38 4.70
CA HIS A 136 19.59 -20.42 4.19
C HIS A 136 19.49 -20.12 2.69
N LEU A 137 20.40 -19.30 2.18
CA LEU A 137 20.63 -18.93 0.79
C LEU A 137 22.03 -19.33 0.34
N LEU A 138 23.01 -19.36 1.25
CA LEU A 138 24.39 -19.75 0.98
C LEU A 138 24.50 -21.25 0.68
N ASP A 139 24.75 -21.56 -0.59
CA ASP A 139 25.00 -22.92 -1.06
C ASP A 139 26.43 -23.35 -0.73
N ARG A 140 27.41 -22.49 -1.04
CA ARG A 140 28.83 -22.75 -0.82
C ARG A 140 29.68 -21.49 -0.91
N VAL A 141 30.90 -21.60 -0.41
CA VAL A 141 31.99 -20.67 -0.75
C VAL A 141 32.88 -21.29 -1.83
N ARG A 142 33.41 -20.46 -2.71
CA ARG A 142 34.43 -20.84 -3.68
C ARG A 142 35.62 -19.90 -3.57
N VAL A 143 36.79 -20.43 -3.22
CA VAL A 143 38.05 -19.68 -3.22
C VAL A 143 38.63 -19.74 -4.64
N GLU A 144 39.09 -18.59 -5.12
CA GLU A 144 39.69 -18.39 -6.44
C GLU A 144 41.13 -17.89 -6.29
N ALA A 145 41.88 -17.91 -7.40
CA ALA A 145 43.23 -17.37 -7.46
C ALA A 145 43.30 -15.91 -6.97
N GLY A 146 44.44 -15.56 -6.36
CA GLY A 146 44.69 -14.22 -5.81
C GLY A 146 43.92 -13.93 -4.52
N GLY A 147 43.47 -14.96 -3.80
CA GLY A 147 42.80 -14.82 -2.50
C GLY A 147 41.36 -14.31 -2.61
N ARG A 148 40.80 -14.22 -3.82
CA ARG A 148 39.39 -13.88 -4.01
C ARG A 148 38.53 -15.05 -3.52
N TYR A 149 37.39 -14.76 -2.92
CA TYR A 149 36.37 -15.79 -2.73
C TYR A 149 35.00 -15.30 -3.16
N VAL A 150 34.15 -16.25 -3.52
CA VAL A 150 32.79 -16.04 -4.01
C VAL A 150 31.83 -16.82 -3.13
N ALA A 151 30.90 -16.11 -2.50
CA ALA A 151 29.73 -16.71 -1.88
C ALA A 151 28.70 -17.00 -2.97
N VAL A 152 28.38 -18.28 -3.17
CA VAL A 152 27.40 -18.74 -4.15
C VAL A 152 26.07 -18.95 -3.44
N LEU A 153 25.03 -18.27 -3.92
CA LEU A 153 23.71 -18.23 -3.30
C LEU A 153 22.69 -18.91 -4.22
N HIS A 154 21.81 -19.73 -3.67
CA HIS A 154 20.64 -20.25 -4.38
C HIS A 154 19.46 -19.27 -4.26
N ALA A 155 18.44 -19.46 -5.10
CA ALA A 155 17.21 -18.67 -5.01
C ALA A 155 16.41 -19.06 -3.76
N GLY A 156 15.78 -18.09 -3.11
CA GLY A 156 14.99 -18.32 -1.90
C GLY A 156 14.49 -17.02 -1.27
N TYR A 157 13.40 -17.09 -0.50
CA TYR A 157 12.85 -15.94 0.25
C TYR A 157 12.59 -14.69 -0.62
N GLY A 158 12.24 -14.88 -1.90
CA GLY A 158 12.01 -13.78 -2.86
C GLY A 158 13.29 -13.17 -3.45
N LEU A 159 14.48 -13.71 -3.14
CA LEU A 159 15.75 -13.33 -3.72
C LEU A 159 16.15 -14.31 -4.85
N PRO A 160 16.75 -13.81 -5.94
CA PRO A 160 17.28 -14.66 -7.00
C PRO A 160 18.55 -15.38 -6.54
N ALA A 161 18.88 -16.49 -7.22
CA ALA A 161 20.20 -17.10 -7.14
C ALA A 161 21.26 -16.10 -7.64
N GLY A 162 22.48 -16.21 -7.12
CA GLY A 162 23.50 -15.23 -7.43
C GLY A 162 24.83 -15.48 -6.75
N GLU A 163 25.72 -14.51 -6.89
CA GLU A 163 27.06 -14.56 -6.35
C GLU A 163 27.46 -13.22 -5.74
N ILE A 164 28.17 -13.25 -4.60
CA ILE A 164 28.81 -12.09 -3.98
C ILE A 164 30.31 -12.37 -3.91
N ARG A 165 31.13 -11.46 -4.42
CA ARG A 165 32.57 -11.60 -4.58
C ARG A 165 33.30 -10.73 -3.57
N PHE A 166 34.35 -11.29 -2.98
CA PHE A 166 35.22 -10.64 -2.04
C PHE A 166 36.65 -10.71 -2.56
N THR A 167 37.21 -9.56 -2.91
CA THR A 167 38.56 -9.45 -3.47
C THR A 167 39.47 -8.78 -2.45
N PRO A 168 40.56 -9.43 -2.01
CA PRO A 168 41.52 -8.79 -1.13
C PRO A 168 42.51 -7.91 -1.91
N THR A 169 42.95 -6.84 -1.28
CA THR A 169 44.10 -6.03 -1.68
C THR A 169 45.05 -5.95 -0.49
N ALA A 170 46.23 -6.54 -0.61
CA ALA A 170 47.26 -6.47 0.43
C ALA A 170 48.17 -5.26 0.20
N THR A 171 48.46 -4.51 1.26
CA THR A 171 49.43 -3.40 1.26
C THR A 171 50.25 -3.48 2.54
N GLY A 172 51.45 -4.04 2.45
CA GLY A 172 52.26 -4.40 3.62
C GLY A 172 51.54 -5.44 4.49
N ALA A 173 51.34 -5.11 5.77
CA ALA A 173 50.65 -5.99 6.73
C ALA A 173 49.12 -5.85 6.70
N VAL A 174 48.58 -4.85 5.99
CA VAL A 174 47.13 -4.57 5.96
C VAL A 174 46.50 -5.24 4.75
N VAL A 175 45.39 -5.94 4.96
CA VAL A 175 44.55 -6.49 3.88
C VAL A 175 43.22 -5.74 3.88
N GLN A 176 42.94 -5.05 2.78
CA GLN A 176 41.65 -4.44 2.54
C GLN A 176 40.76 -5.39 1.72
N TRP A 177 39.50 -5.52 2.12
CA TRP A 177 38.54 -6.36 1.42
C TRP A 177 37.56 -5.53 0.63
N ASN A 178 37.38 -5.93 -0.63
CA ASN A 178 36.48 -5.29 -1.54
C ASN A 178 35.31 -6.22 -1.88
N CYS A 179 34.07 -5.80 -1.60
CA CYS A 179 32.88 -6.62 -1.84
C CYS A 179 32.09 -6.11 -3.05
N SER A 180 31.78 -6.99 -4.00
CA SER A 180 30.89 -6.66 -5.12
C SER A 180 30.01 -7.81 -5.56
N THR A 181 28.92 -7.50 -6.25
CA THR A 181 28.02 -8.51 -6.82
C THR A 181 27.44 -8.06 -8.15
N PRO A 182 27.34 -8.97 -9.15
CA PRO A 182 26.57 -8.74 -10.36
C PRO A 182 25.09 -9.15 -10.23
N SER A 183 24.68 -9.72 -9.10
CA SER A 183 23.39 -10.43 -8.98
C SER A 183 22.33 -9.63 -8.21
N TYR A 184 22.76 -8.70 -7.35
CA TYR A 184 21.87 -7.94 -6.47
C TYR A 184 22.06 -6.42 -6.68
N PRO A 185 21.21 -5.77 -7.50
CA PRO A 185 21.31 -4.34 -7.80
C PRO A 185 21.15 -3.41 -6.60
N GLU A 186 20.49 -3.86 -5.54
CA GLU A 186 20.29 -3.10 -4.31
C GLU A 186 21.13 -3.64 -3.14
N ILE A 187 22.28 -4.25 -3.42
CA ILE A 187 23.10 -4.92 -2.40
C ILE A 187 23.50 -3.97 -1.26
N GLU A 188 23.72 -2.70 -1.55
CA GLU A 188 24.13 -1.66 -0.61
C GLU A 188 23.09 -1.45 0.50
N ARG A 189 21.81 -1.75 0.22
CA ARG A 189 20.73 -1.67 1.23
C ARG A 189 20.79 -2.80 2.26
N VAL A 190 21.49 -3.89 1.95
CA VAL A 190 21.61 -5.08 2.80
C VAL A 190 23.00 -5.20 3.39
N LEU A 191 24.02 -4.99 2.56
CA LEU A 191 25.43 -5.03 2.89
C LEU A 191 26.08 -3.71 2.44
N PRO A 192 26.13 -2.68 3.31
CA PRO A 192 26.57 -1.33 2.92
C PRO A 192 28.01 -1.23 2.40
N THR A 193 28.85 -2.23 2.65
CA THR A 193 30.24 -2.30 2.19
C THR A 193 30.41 -3.04 0.86
N CYS A 194 29.32 -3.59 0.34
CA CYS A 194 29.27 -4.24 -0.96
C CYS A 194 28.71 -3.29 -2.00
N ARG A 195 29.15 -3.46 -3.26
CA ARG A 195 28.65 -2.65 -4.38
C ARG A 195 28.11 -3.51 -5.52
N TYR A 196 27.10 -3.01 -6.22
CA TYR A 196 26.63 -3.65 -7.45
C TYR A 196 27.59 -3.38 -8.62
N GLU A 197 28.06 -4.44 -9.27
CA GLU A 197 28.89 -4.38 -10.47
C GLU A 197 28.28 -5.30 -11.54
N PRO A 198 27.52 -4.74 -12.51
CA PRO A 198 26.91 -5.56 -13.55
C PRO A 198 28.01 -6.30 -14.32
N ARG A 199 27.78 -7.58 -14.63
CA ARG A 199 28.67 -8.33 -15.52
C ARG A 199 28.66 -7.59 -16.86
N ALA A 200 29.80 -7.04 -17.27
CA ALA A 200 29.93 -6.41 -18.57
C ALA A 200 29.36 -7.40 -19.60
N ALA A 201 28.32 -6.98 -20.32
CA ALA A 201 27.77 -7.77 -21.40
C ALA A 201 28.94 -8.10 -22.31
N ALA A 202 29.25 -9.39 -22.48
CA ALA A 202 30.30 -9.82 -23.38
C ALA A 202 30.03 -9.14 -24.71
N THR A 203 30.87 -8.18 -25.07
CA THR A 203 30.79 -7.47 -26.33
C THR A 203 30.86 -8.55 -27.40
N VAL A 204 29.73 -8.80 -28.07
CA VAL A 204 29.71 -9.63 -29.27
C VAL A 204 30.56 -8.88 -30.27
N ALA A 205 31.85 -9.20 -30.30
CA ALA A 205 32.74 -8.79 -31.36
C ALA A 205 32.23 -9.50 -32.62
N THR A 206 31.40 -8.81 -33.39
CA THR A 206 31.11 -9.16 -34.77
C THR A 206 32.46 -9.24 -35.49
N PRO A 207 32.90 -10.41 -35.98
CA PRO A 207 34.10 -10.46 -36.81
C PRO A 207 33.77 -9.73 -38.11
N THR A 208 34.37 -8.55 -38.29
CA THR A 208 34.40 -7.88 -39.59
C THR A 208 35.20 -8.78 -40.53
N GLY A 209 34.46 -9.46 -41.42
CA GLY A 209 35.02 -10.31 -42.45
C GLY A 209 36.01 -9.53 -43.32
N THR A 210 37.17 -10.14 -43.50
CA THR A 210 38.14 -9.86 -44.54
C THR A 210 37.46 -9.98 -45.91
N GLY A 211 37.27 -8.84 -46.57
CA GLY A 211 36.95 -8.77 -48.00
C GLY A 211 38.25 -8.78 -48.79
N SER A 212 38.36 -9.77 -49.66
CA SER A 212 39.46 -10.04 -50.60
C SER A 212 39.54 -9.03 -51.73
#